data_AF-A0A2P8CQY3-F1
#
_entry.id   AF-A0A2P8CQY3-F1
#
_cell.length_a   1.000
_cell.length_b   1.000
_cell.length_c   1.000
_cell.angle_alpha   90.00
_cell.angle_beta   90.00
_cell.angle_gamma   90.00
#
_symmetry.space_group_name_H-M   'P 1'
#
loop_
_entity.id
_entity.type
_entity.pdbx_description
1 polymer ?
#
loop_
_entity_poly.entity_id
_entity_poly.type
_entity_poly.pdbx_seq_one_letter_code
_entity_poly.pdbx_strand_id
1 'polypeptide(L)'
;METTTRIPGSLKAVRVLLYIFAGISVLSSAGMFLAEEPSPLLLLAVFAFVFIPGAAAFLLAMLLPKGGTVVFCGLVLFGVGGILTSLLSVGEGPQWITQMLIPVLVLILTLTSNSREFMLRR
;
A
#
# COMPACT_ATOMS: atom_id res chain seq x y z
N MET A 1 -18.50 20.16 21.19
CA MET A 1 -17.62 19.10 21.72
C MET A 1 -16.89 18.48 20.53
N GLU A 2 -15.74 19.02 20.16
CA GLU A 2 -14.84 18.34 19.20
C GLU A 2 -14.18 17.18 19.92
N THR A 3 -14.71 15.98 19.75
CA THR A 3 -13.96 14.77 20.10
C THR A 3 -12.81 14.67 19.10
N THR A 4 -11.62 15.08 19.51
CA THR A 4 -10.36 14.80 18.80
C THR A 4 -10.20 13.29 18.71
N THR A 5 -10.85 12.68 17.72
CA THR A 5 -10.89 11.24 17.52
C THR A 5 -9.51 10.81 17.03
N ARG A 6 -8.68 10.45 18.00
CA ARG A 6 -7.31 9.98 17.79
C ARG A 6 -7.35 8.74 16.91
N ILE A 7 -6.57 8.74 15.83
CA ILE A 7 -6.47 7.59 14.91
C ILE A 7 -6.11 6.32 15.73
N PRO A 8 -6.86 5.21 15.58
CA PRO A 8 -6.55 3.93 16.19
C PRO A 8 -5.10 3.49 15.94
N GLY A 9 -4.49 2.80 16.91
CA GLY A 9 -3.10 2.33 16.80
C GLY A 9 -2.85 1.45 15.56
N SER A 10 -3.81 0.59 15.22
CA SER A 10 -3.81 -0.22 13.99
C SER A 10 -3.70 0.64 12.73
N LEU A 11 -4.51 1.70 12.63
CA LEU A 11 -4.52 2.62 11.50
C LEU A 11 -3.25 3.50 11.45
N LYS A 12 -2.63 3.82 12.59
CA LYS A 12 -1.30 4.44 12.60
C LYS A 12 -0.24 3.50 12.01
N ALA A 13 -0.28 2.22 12.36
CA ALA A 13 0.63 1.23 11.79
C ALA A 13 0.40 1.06 10.28
N VAL A 14 -0.86 0.99 9.83
CA VAL A 14 -1.20 0.99 8.38
C VAL A 14 -0.59 2.21 7.69
N ARG A 15 -0.75 3.40 8.28
CA ARG A 15 -0.20 4.63 7.70
C ARG A 15 1.31 4.58 7.53
N VAL A 16 2.03 4.09 8.54
CA VAL A 16 3.49 3.92 8.47
C VAL A 16 3.87 2.89 7.39
N LEU A 17 3.18 1.73 7.35
CA LEU A 17 3.43 0.69 6.35
C LEU A 17 3.24 1.21 4.92
N LEU A 18 2.23 2.05 4.67
CA LEU A 18 1.99 2.64 3.36
C LEU A 18 3.08 3.64 2.95
N TYR A 19 3.59 4.45 3.89
CA TYR A 19 4.74 5.32 3.60
C TYR A 19 6.01 4.53 3.34
N ILE A 20 6.25 3.45 4.10
CA ILE A 20 7.37 2.54 3.85
C ILE A 20 7.26 1.93 2.45
N PHE A 21 6.08 1.44 2.09
CA PHE A 21 5.83 0.89 0.76
C PHE A 21 6.10 1.92 -0.35
N ALA A 22 5.56 3.14 -0.21
CA ALA A 22 5.81 4.21 -1.16
C ALA A 22 7.31 4.54 -1.30
N GLY A 23 8.04 4.57 -0.18
CA GLY A 23 9.50 4.75 -0.19
C GLY A 23 10.22 3.62 -0.92
N ILE A 24 9.85 2.36 -0.66
CA ILE A 24 10.39 1.19 -1.36
C ILE A 24 10.11 1.28 -2.86
N SER A 25 8.90 1.67 -3.27
CA SER A 25 8.55 1.84 -4.68
C SER A 25 9.43 2.87 -5.38
N VAL A 26 9.68 4.03 -4.75
CA VAL A 26 10.56 5.07 -5.30
C VAL A 26 11.99 4.55 -5.42
N LEU A 27 12.53 3.94 -4.37
CA LEU A 27 13.88 3.39 -4.36
C LEU A 27 14.06 2.26 -5.40
N SER A 28 13.06 1.38 -5.53
CA SER A 28 13.09 0.29 -6.51
C SER A 28 13.04 0.81 -7.94
N SER A 29 12.20 1.83 -8.20
CA SER A 29 12.13 2.47 -9.51
C SER A 29 13.46 3.14 -9.88
N ALA A 30 14.04 3.90 -8.95
CA ALA A 30 15.34 4.53 -9.14
C ALA A 30 16.45 3.49 -9.37
N GLY A 31 16.46 2.40 -8.58
CA GLY A 31 17.41 1.30 -8.74
C GLY A 31 17.34 0.66 -10.12
N MET A 32 16.13 0.39 -10.64
CA MET A 32 15.95 -0.17 -11.98
C MET A 32 16.47 0.75 -13.09
N PHE A 33 16.22 2.07 -13.01
CA PHE A 33 16.73 3.03 -14.00
C PHE A 33 18.24 3.23 -13.94
N LEU A 34 18.89 2.93 -12.81
CA LEU A 34 20.34 2.99 -12.67
C LEU A 34 21.03 1.69 -13.11
N ALA A 35 20.34 0.55 -12.98
CA ALA A 35 20.89 -0.78 -13.27
C ALA A 35 20.71 -1.20 -14.73
N GLU A 36 19.66 -0.73 -15.40
CA GLU A 36 19.31 -1.15 -16.75
C GLU A 36 19.19 0.04 -17.71
N GLU A 37 19.55 -0.17 -18.98
CA GLU A 37 19.27 0.84 -19.99
C GLU A 37 17.76 0.99 -20.18
N PRO A 38 17.21 2.22 -20.12
CA PRO A 38 15.78 2.42 -20.18
C PRO A 38 15.23 2.07 -21.57
N SER A 39 14.52 0.95 -21.64
CA SER A 39 13.66 0.61 -22.78
C SER A 39 12.22 1.11 -22.53
N PRO A 40 11.44 1.46 -23.58
CA PRO A 40 10.05 1.86 -23.41
C PRO A 40 9.20 0.83 -22.66
N LEU A 41 9.48 -0.45 -22.86
CA LEU A 41 8.78 -1.53 -22.15
C LEU A 41 9.13 -1.57 -20.66
N LEU A 42 10.42 -1.41 -20.32
CA LEU A 42 10.86 -1.30 -18.92
C LEU A 42 10.22 -0.09 -18.24
N LEU A 43 10.23 1.08 -18.88
CA LEU A 43 9.58 2.28 -18.36
C LEU A 43 8.10 2.05 -18.06
N LEU A 44 7.38 1.40 -18.99
CA LEU A 44 5.96 1.09 -18.81
C LEU A 44 5.72 0.12 -17.66
N ALA A 45 6.55 -0.92 -17.55
CA ALA A 45 6.46 -1.90 -16.47
C ALA A 45 6.74 -1.28 -15.10
N VAL A 46 7.82 -0.50 -14.97
CA VAL A 46 8.15 0.22 -13.73
C VAL A 46 7.03 1.19 -13.36
N PHE A 47 6.50 1.94 -14.33
CA PHE A 47 5.42 2.87 -14.07
C PHE A 47 4.16 2.14 -13.58
N ALA A 48 3.74 1.08 -14.28
CA ALA A 48 2.50 0.36 -13.98
C ALA A 48 2.56 -0.44 -12.67
N PHE A 49 3.66 -1.15 -12.42
CA PHE A 49 3.75 -2.13 -11.34
C PHE A 49 4.54 -1.66 -10.11
N VAL A 50 5.28 -0.56 -10.21
CA VAL A 50 6.08 -0.03 -9.10
C VAL A 50 5.61 1.36 -8.69
N PHE A 51 5.57 2.29 -9.66
CA PHE A 51 5.27 3.69 -9.37
C PHE A 51 3.80 3.93 -9.03
N ILE A 52 2.86 3.42 -9.83
CA ILE A 52 1.41 3.59 -9.57
C ILE A 52 1.02 3.01 -8.19
N PRO A 53 1.39 1.76 -7.83
CA PRO A 53 1.10 1.22 -6.51
C PRO A 53 1.73 2.04 -5.38
N GLY A 54 2.97 2.52 -5.56
CA GLY A 54 3.66 3.38 -4.60
C GLY A 54 2.97 4.72 -4.40
N ALA A 55 2.54 5.36 -5.48
CA ALA A 55 1.78 6.61 -5.44
C ALA A 55 0.41 6.40 -4.78
N ALA A 56 -0.28 5.31 -5.10
CA ALA A 56 -1.54 4.94 -4.45
C ALA A 56 -1.35 4.74 -2.94
N ALA A 57 -0.29 4.03 -2.52
CA ALA A 57 0.03 3.85 -1.10
C ALA A 57 0.26 5.20 -0.40
N PHE A 58 1.03 6.10 -1.02
CA PHE A 58 1.28 7.44 -0.50
C PHE A 58 -0.01 8.26 -0.32
N LEU A 59 -0.86 8.28 -1.35
CA LEU A 59 -2.15 8.98 -1.30
C LEU A 59 -3.06 8.40 -0.22
N LEU A 60 -3.16 7.08 -0.12
CA LEU A 60 -3.92 6.42 0.94
C LEU A 60 -3.36 6.77 2.33
N ALA A 61 -2.04 6.78 2.52
CA ALA A 61 -1.41 7.18 3.78
C ALA A 61 -1.73 8.63 4.18
N MET A 62 -1.80 9.53 3.18
CA MET A 62 -2.15 10.94 3.38
C MET A 62 -3.63 11.13 3.71
N LEU A 63 -4.51 10.35 3.07
CA LEU A 63 -5.96 10.44 3.24
C LEU A 63 -6.48 9.67 4.46
N LEU A 64 -5.71 8.72 4.99
CA LEU A 64 -6.08 7.86 6.12
C LEU A 64 -6.61 8.62 7.37
N PRO A 65 -6.04 9.77 7.79
CA PRO A 65 -6.59 10.55 8.90
C PRO A 65 -8.02 11.07 8.69
N LYS A 66 -8.43 11.27 7.43
CA LYS A 66 -9.79 11.73 7.08
C LYS A 66 -10.82 10.62 7.34
N GLY A 67 -10.41 9.35 7.22
CA GLY A 67 -11.32 8.21 7.32
C GLY A 67 -12.28 8.13 6.14
N GLY A 68 -13.41 7.45 6.34
CA GLY A 68 -14.50 7.32 5.37
C GLY A 68 -14.45 6.04 4.53
N THR A 69 -15.62 5.69 3.96
CA THR A 69 -15.82 4.49 3.16
C THR A 69 -14.90 4.42 1.94
N VAL A 70 -14.63 5.55 1.27
CA VAL A 70 -13.75 5.60 0.10
C VAL A 70 -12.32 5.19 0.47
N VAL A 71 -11.78 5.73 1.56
CA VAL A 71 -10.42 5.40 2.00
C VAL A 71 -10.36 3.95 2.50
N PHE A 72 -11.40 3.48 3.19
CA PHE A 72 -11.51 2.08 3.60
C PHE A 72 -11.49 1.12 2.40
N CYS A 73 -12.34 1.37 1.40
CA CYS A 73 -12.35 0.59 0.16
C CYS A 73 -11.00 0.66 -0.56
N GLY A 74 -10.36 1.83 -0.60
CA GLY A 74 -9.03 2.00 -1.18
C GLY A 74 -7.96 1.15 -0.48
N LEU A 75 -7.95 1.09 0.85
CA LEU A 75 -7.04 0.24 1.62
C LEU A 75 -7.28 -1.26 1.37
N VAL A 76 -8.54 -1.67 1.30
CA VAL A 76 -8.91 -3.06 0.99
C VAL A 76 -8.48 -3.42 -0.43
N LEU A 77 -8.76 -2.58 -1.41
CA LEU A 77 -8.35 -2.77 -2.80
C LEU A 77 -6.82 -2.80 -2.93
N PHE A 78 -6.11 -1.92 -2.23
CA PHE A 78 -4.65 -1.93 -2.18
C PHE A 78 -4.12 -3.25 -1.61
N GLY A 79 -4.66 -3.71 -0.49
CA GLY A 79 -4.25 -4.97 0.14
C GLY A 79 -4.52 -6.19 -0.75
N VAL A 80 -5.73 -6.31 -1.28
CA VAL A 80 -6.12 -7.42 -2.17
C VAL A 80 -5.32 -7.38 -3.48
N GLY A 81 -5.21 -6.21 -4.12
CA GLY A 81 -4.46 -6.05 -5.36
C GLY A 81 -2.97 -6.36 -5.19
N GLY A 82 -2.37 -5.93 -4.07
CA GLY A 82 -1.00 -6.26 -3.73
C GLY A 82 -0.79 -7.77 -3.54
N ILE A 83 -1.69 -8.44 -2.81
CA ILE A 83 -1.64 -9.90 -2.64
C ILE A 83 -1.73 -10.62 -4.00
N LEU A 84 -2.72 -10.25 -4.83
CA LEU A 84 -2.89 -10.86 -6.15
C LEU A 84 -1.66 -10.64 -7.03
N THR A 85 -1.07 -9.45 -7.01
CA THR A 85 0.15 -9.15 -7.77
C THR A 85 1.33 -9.98 -7.27
N SER A 86 1.51 -10.13 -5.96
CA SER A 86 2.56 -11.00 -5.41
C SER A 86 2.34 -12.47 -5.81
N LEU A 87 1.09 -12.93 -5.89
CA LEU A 87 0.78 -14.29 -6.33
C LEU A 87 1.13 -14.56 -7.80
N LEU A 88 1.19 -13.52 -8.65
CA LEU A 88 1.64 -13.67 -10.05
C LEU A 88 3.13 -14.02 -10.16
N SER A 89 3.93 -13.69 -9.14
CA SER A 89 5.37 -14.01 -9.06
C SER A 89 5.66 -15.34 -8.35
N VAL A 90 4.64 -16.16 -8.08
CA VAL A 90 4.82 -17.47 -7.47
C VAL A 90 5.57 -18.38 -8.45
N GLY A 91 6.71 -18.90 -8.00
CA GLY A 91 7.61 -19.74 -8.79
C GLY A 91 8.87 -19.03 -9.29
N GLU A 92 8.96 -17.71 -9.17
CA GLU A 92 10.14 -16.92 -9.60
C GLU A 92 11.22 -16.78 -8.52
N GLY A 93 10.97 -17.27 -7.30
CA GLY A 93 11.89 -17.16 -6.16
C GLY A 93 11.15 -16.94 -4.83
N PRO A 94 11.83 -16.60 -3.74
CA PRO A 94 11.17 -16.30 -2.46
C PRO A 94 10.62 -14.87 -2.37
N GLN A 95 10.88 -13.99 -3.36
CA GLN A 95 10.51 -12.58 -3.28
C GLN A 95 8.99 -12.35 -3.14
N TRP A 96 8.14 -13.21 -3.72
CA TRP A 96 6.68 -13.08 -3.60
C TRP A 96 6.20 -13.06 -2.14
N ILE A 97 6.87 -13.80 -1.24
CA ILE A 97 6.55 -13.81 0.20
C ILE A 97 6.80 -12.43 0.81
N THR A 98 7.96 -11.85 0.51
CA THR A 98 8.36 -10.55 1.05
C THR A 98 7.50 -9.41 0.50
N GLN A 99 7.12 -9.48 -0.78
CA GLN A 99 6.24 -8.49 -1.43
C GLN A 99 4.82 -8.55 -0.88
N MET A 100 4.34 -9.74 -0.49
CA MET A 100 2.99 -9.94 0.05
C MET A 100 2.84 -9.45 1.50
N LEU A 101 3.94 -9.30 2.24
CA LEU A 101 3.91 -8.99 3.67
C LEU A 101 3.20 -7.65 3.97
N ILE A 102 3.58 -6.58 3.27
CA ILE A 102 2.97 -5.26 3.49
C ILE A 102 1.48 -5.26 3.13
N PRO A 103 1.05 -5.71 1.93
CA PRO A 103 -0.37 -5.82 1.57
C PRO A 103 -1.20 -6.60 2.59
N VAL A 104 -0.70 -7.73 3.09
CA VAL A 104 -1.39 -8.55 4.10
C VAL A 104 -1.52 -7.82 5.42
N LEU A 105 -0.45 -7.20 5.92
CA LEU A 105 -0.50 -6.45 7.17
C LEU A 105 -1.44 -5.25 7.08
N VAL A 106 -1.41 -4.50 5.97
CA VAL A 106 -2.34 -3.40 5.71
C VAL A 106 -3.78 -3.93 5.75
N LEU A 107 -4.07 -5.04 5.08
CA LEU A 107 -5.41 -5.61 5.03
C LEU A 107 -5.89 -6.06 6.42
N ILE A 108 -5.08 -6.85 7.15
CA ILE A 108 -5.42 -7.34 8.50
C ILE A 108 -5.70 -6.16 9.44
N LEU A 109 -4.80 -5.18 9.50
CA LEU A 109 -4.93 -4.04 10.41
C LEU A 109 -6.12 -3.13 10.04
N THR A 110 -6.43 -2.99 8.75
CA THR A 110 -7.59 -2.25 8.25
C THR A 110 -8.91 -2.93 8.60
N LEU A 111 -8.95 -4.27 8.60
CA LEU A 111 -10.16 -5.05 8.86
C LEU A 111 -10.49 -5.24 10.35
N THR A 112 -9.59 -4.85 11.26
CA THR A 112 -9.88 -4.88 12.71
C THR A 112 -11.11 -4.04 13.08
N SER A 113 -11.87 -4.47 14.09
CA SER A 113 -13.12 -3.82 14.50
C SER A 113 -12.94 -2.32 14.79
N ASN A 114 -11.87 -1.94 15.49
CA ASN A 114 -11.56 -0.54 15.81
C ASN A 114 -11.27 0.30 14.56
N SER A 115 -10.56 -0.26 13.58
CA SER A 115 -10.29 0.41 12.30
C SER A 115 -11.57 0.60 11.50
N ARG A 116 -12.40 -0.45 11.40
CA ARG A 116 -13.69 -0.40 10.69
C ARG A 116 -14.63 0.62 11.31
N GLU A 117 -14.69 0.67 12.64
CA GLU A 117 -15.53 1.64 13.36
C GLU A 117 -15.09 3.07 13.07
N PHE A 118 -13.80 3.37 13.18
CA PHE A 118 -13.24 4.69 12.88
C PHE A 118 -13.48 5.12 11.42
N MET A 119 -13.35 4.19 10.48
CA MET A 119 -13.43 4.49 9.04
C MET A 119 -14.86 4.55 8.50
N LEU A 120 -15.77 3.73 9.02
CA LEU A 120 -17.13 3.54 8.45
C LEU A 120 -18.25 4.19 9.26
N ARG A 121 -18.02 4.54 10.54
CA ARG A 121 -19.06 5.14 11.41
C ARG A 121 -18.86 6.64 11.66
N ARG A 122 -17.92 7.27 10.96
CA ARG A 122 -17.77 8.73 10.95
C ARG A 122 -18.79 9.37 10.01
#